data_AF-A0A093XBY0-F1
#
_entry.id   AF-A0A093XBY0-F1
#
_cell.length_a   1.000
_cell.length_b   1.000
_cell.length_c   1.000
_cell.angle_alpha   90.00
_cell.angle_beta   90.00
_cell.angle_gamma   90.00
#
_symmetry.space_group_name_H-M   'P 1'
#
loop_
_entity.id
_entity.type
_entity.pdbx_description
1 polymer ?
#
loop_
_entity_poly.entity_id
_entity_poly.type
_entity_poly.pdbx_seq_one_letter_code
_entity_poly.pdbx_strand_id
1 'polypeptide(L)'
;MTTNTGIQTQLSELSTKIYDNYDPHNPQIYLDRAKLYAKLGFYDLAAADAYRALTLLECAIEPDSAEYVAQRRVDTTDDGDDEEEFVEITESEYESMIGETYLILVQSLVQCGCLRDAFEFRGRAIEHLSSLDANFKEIISQLQNMDKGLDIPAEKMATLPGQGYARRVLYPWNEHEPDRKAPETLDLLNKRLETVAPNLEVKAVALPALHGESNIEKEGEVSIQLGLFAKRDIQAGEIILRESSLLTATNRLHDDLCDACNGPLPDLSVPTEKERGERAVACASCDDIIFCSQKCHDEAQETYHGAICGQEGLDSIGKDVADPKDKADYLYFLLLGRAIAMAATQDMHPLEMPEIKYIWGDFHDYHPDADNESKEEYSLPFSFQLNILQPTRLLEEMGLDPFTTLARYDTWILNTLYAKFRGTASGRLSTWDGGPEVCAVHPLWCLANHSCDPNVRWEWGGEICFMVRKKDEKAVWRREIDGVKEERATETSKEGVMIRKGEEILNHYCDIGIEVRERREWARGALGGLCQCARCQWEAADD
;
A
#
# COMPACT_ATOMS: atom_id res chain seq x y z
N MET A 1 -11.45 26.65 11.26
CA MET A 1 -10.12 26.72 11.92
C MET A 1 -10.14 26.31 13.39
N THR A 2 -10.86 26.96 14.32
CA THR A 2 -10.86 26.56 15.76
C THR A 2 -11.49 25.19 16.06
N THR A 3 -12.38 24.69 15.22
CA THR A 3 -13.06 23.40 15.40
C THR A 3 -12.16 22.20 15.10
N ASN A 4 -11.35 22.26 14.04
CA ASN A 4 -10.49 21.14 13.62
C ASN A 4 -9.30 20.94 14.58
N THR A 5 -8.74 22.02 15.14
CA THR A 5 -7.66 21.93 16.15
C THR A 5 -8.12 21.22 17.43
N GLY A 6 -9.37 21.46 17.87
CA GLY A 6 -9.94 20.77 19.03
C GLY A 6 -10.14 19.28 18.77
N ILE A 7 -10.65 18.91 17.59
CA ILE A 7 -10.85 17.51 17.18
C ILE A 7 -9.50 16.77 17.08
N GLN A 8 -8.48 17.39 16.50
CA GLN A 8 -7.13 16.81 16.40
C GLN A 8 -6.50 16.58 17.77
N THR A 9 -6.74 17.47 18.74
CA THR A 9 -6.23 17.29 20.11
C THR A 9 -6.88 16.08 20.78
N GLN A 10 -8.20 15.95 20.71
CA GLN A 10 -8.93 14.78 21.23
C GLN A 10 -8.51 13.48 20.55
N LEU A 11 -8.29 13.53 19.23
CA LEU A 11 -7.82 12.38 18.47
C LEU A 11 -6.44 11.93 18.93
N SER A 12 -5.53 12.88 19.18
CA SER A 12 -4.19 12.60 19.71
C SER A 12 -4.24 11.98 21.11
N GLU A 13 -5.09 12.50 22.00
CA GLU A 13 -5.28 11.94 23.35
C GLU A 13 -5.76 10.49 23.32
N LEU A 14 -6.77 10.17 22.49
CA LEU A 14 -7.28 8.80 22.34
C LEU A 14 -6.24 7.89 21.68
N SER A 15 -5.56 8.37 20.64
CA SER A 15 -4.53 7.59 19.96
C SER A 15 -3.35 7.28 20.88
N THR A 16 -2.94 8.23 21.72
CA THR A 16 -1.88 8.02 22.71
C THR A 16 -2.26 6.90 23.69
N LYS A 17 -3.49 6.90 24.21
CA LYS A 17 -3.98 5.82 25.10
C LYS A 17 -3.92 4.44 24.43
N ILE A 18 -4.28 4.37 23.15
CA ILE A 18 -4.20 3.13 22.36
C ILE A 18 -2.74 2.72 22.17
N TYR A 19 -1.88 3.63 21.69
CA TYR A 19 -0.50 3.32 21.34
C TYR A 19 0.38 2.99 22.55
N ASP A 20 0.06 3.55 23.71
CA ASP A 20 0.71 3.21 24.99
C ASP A 20 0.12 1.94 25.64
N ASN A 21 -0.82 1.27 24.97
CA ASN A 21 -1.53 0.09 25.46
C ASN A 21 -2.17 0.32 26.84
N TYR A 22 -2.69 1.53 27.07
CA TYR A 22 -3.31 1.89 28.35
C TYR A 22 -4.62 1.12 28.60
N ASP A 23 -5.44 0.98 27.55
CA ASP A 23 -6.72 0.28 27.58
C ASP A 23 -7.09 -0.28 26.18
N PRO A 24 -6.24 -1.17 25.62
CA PRO A 24 -6.27 -1.55 24.20
C PRO A 24 -7.52 -2.37 23.82
N HIS A 25 -8.17 -3.01 24.79
CA HIS A 25 -9.36 -3.84 24.56
C HIS A 25 -10.68 -3.16 24.92
N ASN A 26 -10.68 -1.82 25.06
CA ASN A 26 -11.87 -1.04 25.37
C ASN A 26 -12.59 -0.57 24.08
N PRO A 27 -13.76 -1.12 23.75
CA PRO A 27 -14.50 -0.75 22.53
C PRO A 27 -14.90 0.72 22.48
N GLN A 28 -15.10 1.38 23.63
CA GLN A 28 -15.51 2.79 23.68
C GLN A 28 -14.45 3.71 23.10
N ILE A 29 -13.15 3.42 23.33
CA ILE A 29 -12.05 4.24 22.84
C ILE A 29 -12.03 4.24 21.31
N TYR A 30 -12.24 3.08 20.69
CA TYR A 30 -12.33 2.95 19.24
C TYR A 30 -13.57 3.62 18.67
N LEU A 31 -14.74 3.46 19.31
CA LEU A 31 -15.97 4.14 18.89
C LEU A 31 -15.80 5.67 18.92
N ASP A 32 -15.20 6.21 19.98
CA ASP A 32 -14.95 7.65 20.09
C ASP A 32 -13.93 8.13 19.05
N ARG A 33 -12.87 7.37 18.81
CA ARG A 33 -11.87 7.68 17.78
C ARG A 33 -12.45 7.64 16.37
N ALA A 34 -13.31 6.65 16.07
CA ALA A 34 -14.06 6.57 14.82
C ALA A 34 -14.92 7.80 14.56
N LYS A 35 -15.64 8.30 15.58
CA LYS A 35 -16.45 9.52 15.49
C LYS A 35 -15.61 10.75 15.15
N LEU A 36 -14.40 10.85 15.69
CA LEU A 36 -13.49 11.96 15.38
C LEU A 36 -12.95 11.84 13.95
N TYR A 37 -12.55 10.64 13.51
CA TYR A 37 -12.12 10.41 12.12
C TYR A 37 -13.23 10.76 11.11
N ALA A 38 -14.47 10.36 11.37
CA ALA A 38 -15.61 10.70 10.52
C ALA A 38 -15.84 12.22 10.44
N LYS A 39 -15.70 12.95 11.56
CA LYS A 39 -15.78 14.42 11.57
C LYS A 39 -14.66 15.10 10.77
N LEU A 40 -13.49 14.47 10.68
CA LEU A 40 -12.36 14.94 9.87
C LEU A 40 -12.42 14.48 8.40
N GLY A 41 -13.43 13.69 8.02
CA GLY A 41 -13.60 13.16 6.68
C GLY A 41 -12.68 11.97 6.34
N PHE A 42 -12.10 11.30 7.35
CA PHE A 42 -11.31 10.08 7.21
C PHE A 42 -12.19 8.84 7.45
N TYR A 43 -13.12 8.60 6.53
CA TYR A 43 -14.08 7.50 6.67
C TYR A 43 -13.42 6.11 6.58
N ASP A 44 -12.27 5.98 5.93
CA ASP A 44 -11.45 4.77 5.92
C ASP A 44 -10.98 4.38 7.32
N LEU A 45 -10.51 5.37 8.09
CA LEU A 45 -10.05 5.17 9.46
C LEU A 45 -11.24 4.99 10.42
N ALA A 46 -12.33 5.73 10.20
CA ALA A 46 -13.56 5.57 10.97
C ALA A 46 -14.16 4.16 10.80
N ALA A 47 -14.18 3.62 9.58
CA ALA A 47 -14.66 2.25 9.33
C ALA A 47 -13.79 1.22 10.06
N ALA A 48 -12.47 1.39 10.06
CA ALA A 48 -11.57 0.47 10.72
C ALA A 48 -11.75 0.45 12.24
N ASP A 49 -11.85 1.62 12.87
CA ASP A 49 -12.07 1.71 14.32
C ASP A 49 -13.48 1.27 14.72
N ALA A 50 -14.48 1.56 13.91
CA ALA A 50 -15.83 1.04 14.13
C ALA A 50 -15.85 -0.49 14.07
N TYR A 51 -15.09 -1.08 13.14
CA TYR A 51 -14.94 -2.52 13.05
C TYR A 51 -14.18 -3.09 14.25
N ARG A 52 -13.10 -2.46 14.71
CA ARG A 52 -12.40 -2.85 15.95
C ARG A 52 -13.33 -2.84 17.17
N ALA A 53 -14.11 -1.77 17.33
CA ALA A 53 -15.12 -1.70 18.38
C ALA A 53 -16.15 -2.83 18.24
N LEU A 54 -16.61 -3.11 17.02
CA LEU A 54 -17.55 -4.19 16.75
C LEU A 54 -16.96 -5.57 17.11
N THR A 55 -15.73 -5.87 16.69
CA THR A 55 -15.03 -7.12 17.00
C THR A 55 -14.89 -7.36 18.50
N LEU A 56 -14.56 -6.32 19.28
CA LEU A 56 -14.54 -6.43 20.74
C LEU A 56 -15.96 -6.68 21.29
N LEU A 57 -16.96 -5.94 20.81
CA LEU A 57 -18.35 -6.08 21.26
C LEU A 57 -18.96 -7.44 20.89
N GLU A 58 -18.47 -8.15 19.86
CA GLU A 58 -18.94 -9.49 19.49
C GLU A 58 -18.77 -10.51 20.62
N CYS A 59 -17.78 -10.34 21.51
CA CYS A 59 -17.58 -11.23 22.66
C CYS A 59 -18.75 -11.21 23.65
N ALA A 60 -19.54 -10.13 23.69
CA ALA A 60 -20.72 -10.04 24.54
C ALA A 60 -21.88 -10.93 24.04
N ILE A 61 -21.87 -11.31 22.76
CA ILE A 61 -22.91 -12.13 22.13
C ILE A 61 -22.44 -13.59 22.06
N GLU A 62 -21.19 -13.80 21.65
CA GLU A 62 -20.60 -15.12 21.45
C GLU A 62 -19.26 -15.25 22.22
N PRO A 63 -19.32 -15.33 23.56
CA PRO A 63 -18.10 -15.36 24.38
C PRO A 63 -17.22 -16.58 24.11
N ASP A 64 -17.81 -17.70 23.69
CA ASP A 64 -17.08 -18.94 23.39
C ASP A 64 -16.33 -18.91 22.04
N SER A 65 -16.66 -17.97 21.14
CA SER A 65 -16.02 -17.82 19.81
C SER A 65 -15.10 -16.60 19.74
N ALA A 66 -15.14 -15.71 20.74
CA ALA A 66 -14.35 -14.50 20.76
C ALA A 66 -12.89 -14.77 21.14
N GLU A 67 -11.98 -14.31 20.29
CA GLU A 67 -10.55 -14.36 20.53
C GLU A 67 -10.11 -13.31 21.57
N TYR A 68 -10.83 -12.18 21.64
CA TYR A 68 -10.53 -11.05 22.50
C TYR A 68 -11.71 -10.72 23.42
N VAL A 69 -11.39 -10.40 24.68
CA VAL A 69 -12.38 -10.00 25.67
C VAL A 69 -12.49 -8.47 25.70
N ALA A 70 -13.70 -7.94 25.49
CA ALA A 70 -13.95 -6.53 25.68
C ALA A 70 -13.91 -6.15 27.16
N GLN A 71 -13.00 -5.26 27.51
CA GLN A 71 -12.73 -4.87 28.87
C GLN A 71 -12.33 -3.40 28.94
N ARG A 72 -12.46 -2.81 30.12
CA ARG A 72 -12.02 -1.45 30.41
C ARG A 72 -11.16 -1.41 31.65
N ARG A 73 -10.21 -0.48 31.66
CA ARG A 73 -9.38 -0.21 32.83
C ARG A 73 -10.19 0.46 33.96
N VAL A 74 -9.89 0.10 35.20
CA VAL A 74 -10.44 0.73 36.42
C VAL A 74 -9.29 1.21 37.30
N ASP A 75 -9.32 2.49 37.68
CA ASP A 75 -8.33 3.01 38.63
C ASP A 75 -8.73 2.60 40.06
N THR A 76 -8.01 1.64 40.65
CA THR A 76 -8.19 1.27 42.06
C THR A 76 -7.65 2.39 42.95
N THR A 77 -8.52 3.02 43.73
CA THR A 77 -8.17 4.20 44.55
C THR A 77 -7.82 3.89 46.00
N ASP A 78 -7.50 2.63 46.35
CA ASP A 78 -7.28 2.25 47.75
C ASP A 78 -5.90 1.65 48.01
N ASP A 79 -5.28 2.13 49.08
CA ASP A 79 -3.89 1.99 49.48
C ASP A 79 -3.36 0.54 49.49
N GLY A 80 -2.42 0.21 48.59
CA GLY A 80 -1.36 -0.74 48.94
C GLY A 80 -0.74 -1.59 47.83
N ASP A 81 -1.45 -1.90 46.75
CA ASP A 81 -0.91 -2.68 45.63
C ASP A 81 -1.44 -2.09 44.32
N ASP A 82 -0.55 -1.48 43.53
CA ASP A 82 -0.83 -0.95 42.18
C ASP A 82 -1.02 -2.12 41.18
N GLU A 83 -2.03 -2.96 41.37
CA GLU A 83 -2.43 -3.95 40.35
C GLU A 83 -3.42 -3.29 39.38
N GLU A 84 -3.09 -3.28 38.09
CA GLU A 84 -3.98 -2.78 37.04
C GLU A 84 -5.21 -3.70 36.95
N GLU A 85 -6.37 -3.20 37.35
CA GLU A 85 -7.62 -3.97 37.28
C GLU A 85 -8.37 -3.65 35.99
N PHE A 86 -8.47 -4.65 35.10
CA PHE A 86 -9.36 -4.62 33.95
C PHE A 86 -10.66 -5.34 34.31
N VAL A 87 -11.78 -4.73 33.94
CA VAL A 87 -13.11 -5.34 34.11
C VAL A 87 -13.79 -5.50 32.76
N GLU A 88 -14.45 -6.63 32.56
CA GLU A 88 -15.25 -6.88 31.36
C GLU A 88 -16.35 -5.82 31.23
N ILE A 89 -16.68 -5.48 29.99
CA ILE A 89 -17.80 -4.58 29.72
C ILE A 89 -19.12 -5.22 30.15
N THR A 90 -19.99 -4.44 30.75
CA THR A 90 -21.33 -4.88 31.14
C THR A 90 -22.28 -4.88 29.94
N GLU A 91 -23.38 -5.64 30.05
CA GLU A 91 -24.47 -5.64 29.06
C GLU A 91 -25.00 -4.22 28.79
N SER A 92 -25.15 -3.40 29.83
CA SER A 92 -25.59 -2.00 29.67
C SER A 92 -24.57 -1.13 28.93
N GLU A 93 -23.27 -1.36 29.12
CA GLU A 93 -22.23 -0.65 28.37
C GLU A 93 -22.24 -1.11 26.91
N TYR A 94 -22.33 -2.41 26.67
CA TYR A 94 -22.51 -2.99 25.34
C TYR A 94 -23.69 -2.37 24.59
N GLU A 95 -24.89 -2.35 25.19
CA GLU A 95 -26.10 -1.78 24.59
C GLU A 95 -25.97 -0.28 24.30
N SER A 96 -25.17 0.44 25.10
CA SER A 96 -24.91 1.86 24.88
C SER A 96 -24.03 2.14 23.66
N MET A 97 -23.20 1.17 23.24
CA MET A 97 -22.21 1.33 22.17
C MET A 97 -22.62 0.69 20.84
N ILE A 98 -23.26 -0.49 20.88
CA ILE A 98 -23.42 -1.36 19.71
C ILE A 98 -24.18 -0.69 18.56
N GLY A 99 -25.25 0.05 18.88
CA GLY A 99 -26.05 0.74 17.86
C GLY A 99 -25.25 1.82 17.13
N GLU A 100 -24.52 2.65 17.86
CA GLU A 100 -23.68 3.71 17.26
C GLU A 100 -22.51 3.13 16.48
N THR A 101 -21.94 2.02 16.95
CA THR A 101 -20.85 1.28 16.29
C THR A 101 -21.27 0.79 14.91
N TYR A 102 -22.44 0.14 14.79
CA TYR A 102 -22.97 -0.25 13.49
C TYR A 102 -23.26 0.96 12.59
N LEU A 103 -23.86 2.00 13.15
CA LEU A 103 -24.22 3.19 12.38
C LEU A 103 -22.99 3.83 11.73
N ILE A 104 -21.92 4.04 12.51
CA ILE A 104 -20.70 4.67 12.01
C ILE A 104 -19.93 3.76 11.05
N LEU A 105 -19.92 2.44 11.26
CA LEU A 105 -19.32 1.48 10.34
C LEU A 105 -20.00 1.54 8.96
N VAL A 106 -21.33 1.38 8.92
CA VAL A 106 -22.09 1.38 7.66
C VAL A 106 -21.97 2.74 6.96
N GLN A 107 -22.10 3.84 7.71
CA GLN A 107 -21.93 5.19 7.16
C GLN A 107 -20.56 5.35 6.50
N SER A 108 -19.51 4.92 7.20
CA SER A 108 -18.13 5.09 6.72
C SER A 108 -17.85 4.23 5.48
N LEU A 109 -18.33 2.98 5.45
CA LEU A 109 -18.24 2.12 4.27
C LEU A 109 -18.96 2.71 3.06
N VAL A 110 -20.15 3.31 3.26
CA VAL A 110 -20.87 4.04 2.20
C VAL A 110 -20.05 5.22 1.69
N GLN A 111 -19.48 6.04 2.59
CA GLN A 111 -18.68 7.20 2.18
C GLN A 111 -17.39 6.79 1.44
N CYS A 112 -16.79 5.66 1.79
CA CYS A 112 -15.68 5.08 1.05
C CYS A 112 -16.09 4.39 -0.27
N GLY A 113 -17.39 4.20 -0.54
CA GLY A 113 -17.88 3.50 -1.72
C GLY A 113 -17.83 1.96 -1.64
N CYS A 114 -17.57 1.39 -0.45
CA CYS A 114 -17.61 -0.05 -0.18
C CYS A 114 -19.05 -0.53 0.02
N LEU A 115 -19.89 -0.39 -1.01
CA LEU A 115 -21.34 -0.57 -0.89
C LEU A 115 -21.74 -2.03 -0.63
N ARG A 116 -20.95 -3.00 -1.10
CA ARG A 116 -21.21 -4.43 -0.83
C ARG A 116 -21.10 -4.73 0.68
N ASP A 117 -20.00 -4.33 1.29
CA ASP A 117 -19.77 -4.52 2.73
C ASP A 117 -20.77 -3.69 3.55
N ALA A 118 -21.06 -2.45 3.13
CA ALA A 118 -22.08 -1.62 3.76
C ALA A 118 -23.46 -2.28 3.73
N PHE A 119 -23.84 -2.96 2.64
CA PHE A 119 -25.09 -3.71 2.53
C PHE A 119 -25.14 -4.86 3.55
N GLU A 120 -24.08 -5.67 3.62
CA GLU A 120 -23.99 -6.81 4.55
C GLU A 120 -24.06 -6.34 6.00
N PHE A 121 -23.24 -5.35 6.39
CA PHE A 121 -23.24 -4.82 7.75
C PHE A 121 -24.53 -4.09 8.11
N ARG A 122 -25.19 -3.41 7.17
CA ARG A 122 -26.52 -2.81 7.39
C ARG A 122 -27.56 -3.89 7.68
N GLY A 123 -27.56 -4.98 6.91
CA GLY A 123 -28.45 -6.12 7.15
C GLY A 123 -28.23 -6.75 8.52
N ARG A 124 -26.97 -7.08 8.83
CA ARG A 124 -26.55 -7.63 10.12
C ARG A 124 -26.93 -6.72 11.28
N ALA A 125 -26.69 -5.41 11.16
CA ALA A 125 -27.03 -4.43 12.18
C ALA A 125 -28.54 -4.39 12.47
N ILE A 126 -29.38 -4.34 11.42
CA ILE A 126 -30.83 -4.27 11.59
C ILE A 126 -31.35 -5.54 12.25
N GLU A 127 -30.88 -6.72 11.82
CA GLU A 127 -31.26 -8.01 12.41
C GLU A 127 -30.86 -8.06 13.89
N HIS A 128 -29.59 -7.78 14.16
CA HIS A 128 -29.02 -7.83 15.51
C HIS A 128 -29.70 -6.86 16.46
N LEU A 129 -29.77 -5.57 16.12
CA LEU A 129 -30.36 -4.54 16.98
C LEU A 129 -31.87 -4.73 17.18
N SER A 130 -32.58 -5.38 16.25
CA SER A 130 -34.00 -5.71 16.42
C SER A 130 -34.23 -6.89 17.38
N SER A 131 -33.20 -7.70 17.64
CA SER A 131 -33.26 -8.85 18.53
C SER A 131 -33.02 -8.49 19.99
N LEU A 132 -32.39 -7.34 20.27
CA LEU A 132 -32.09 -6.86 21.61
C LEU A 132 -33.33 -6.23 22.27
N ASP A 133 -33.39 -6.29 23.61
CA ASP A 133 -34.48 -5.70 24.39
C ASP A 133 -34.39 -4.15 24.46
N ALA A 134 -33.19 -3.59 24.28
CA ALA A 134 -32.96 -2.15 24.21
C ALA A 134 -33.60 -1.46 22.99
N ASN A 135 -33.94 -0.17 23.14
CA ASN A 135 -34.68 0.58 22.12
C ASN A 135 -33.76 1.22 21.06
N PHE A 136 -33.50 0.49 19.97
CA PHE A 136 -32.69 0.96 18.83
C PHE A 136 -33.50 1.53 17.65
N LYS A 137 -34.79 1.85 17.82
CA LYS A 137 -35.68 2.26 16.70
C LYS A 137 -35.16 3.42 15.87
N GLU A 138 -34.53 4.41 16.50
CA GLU A 138 -33.97 5.56 15.79
C GLU A 138 -32.76 5.17 14.94
N ILE A 139 -31.83 4.40 15.50
CA ILE A 139 -30.64 3.91 14.79
C ILE A 139 -31.04 2.98 13.63
N ILE A 140 -31.98 2.05 13.87
CA ILE A 140 -32.52 1.19 12.82
C ILE A 140 -33.16 2.04 11.70
N SER A 141 -33.91 3.08 12.04
CA SER A 141 -34.48 4.00 11.05
C SER A 141 -33.39 4.75 10.28
N GLN A 142 -32.30 5.17 10.92
CA GLN A 142 -31.19 5.82 10.23
C GLN A 142 -30.51 4.86 9.25
N LEU A 143 -30.20 3.63 9.70
CA LEU A 143 -29.66 2.56 8.85
C LEU A 143 -30.58 2.25 7.68
N GLN A 144 -31.90 2.15 7.91
CA GLN A 144 -32.87 1.89 6.86
C GLN A 144 -32.98 3.01 5.82
N ASN A 145 -32.72 4.25 6.19
CA ASN A 145 -32.76 5.37 5.25
C ASN A 145 -31.36 5.73 4.69
N MET A 146 -30.33 4.97 5.06
CA MET A 146 -28.95 5.21 4.63
C MET A 146 -28.74 4.70 3.22
N ASP A 147 -28.34 5.61 2.32
CA ASP A 147 -28.03 5.40 0.91
C ASP A 147 -29.01 4.50 0.13
N LYS A 148 -29.81 5.12 -0.74
CA LYS A 148 -30.78 4.41 -1.58
C LYS A 148 -30.16 3.38 -2.52
N GLY A 149 -28.87 3.48 -2.82
CA GLY A 149 -28.12 2.50 -3.60
C GLY A 149 -28.04 1.13 -2.92
N LEU A 150 -28.23 1.07 -1.59
CA LEU A 150 -28.28 -0.18 -0.82
C LEU A 150 -29.67 -0.84 -0.85
N ASP A 151 -30.72 -0.16 -1.33
CA ASP A 151 -32.09 -0.69 -1.36
C ASP A 151 -32.31 -1.60 -2.58
N ILE A 152 -31.53 -2.68 -2.63
CA ILE A 152 -31.59 -3.71 -3.66
C ILE A 152 -31.98 -5.07 -3.08
N PRO A 153 -32.55 -5.99 -3.89
CA PRO A 153 -32.75 -7.38 -3.46
C PRO A 153 -31.41 -8.05 -3.11
N ALA A 154 -31.39 -8.86 -2.04
CA ALA A 154 -30.18 -9.51 -1.54
C ALA A 154 -29.47 -10.36 -2.60
N GLU A 155 -30.20 -10.95 -3.55
CA GLU A 155 -29.62 -11.74 -4.63
C GLU A 155 -28.76 -10.90 -5.60
N LYS A 156 -28.90 -9.57 -5.55
CA LYS A 156 -28.12 -8.62 -6.37
C LYS A 156 -26.95 -8.00 -5.61
N MET A 157 -26.70 -8.38 -4.36
CA MET A 157 -25.61 -7.84 -3.54
C MET A 157 -24.24 -7.92 -4.25
N ALA A 158 -23.96 -9.00 -4.97
CA ALA A 158 -22.71 -9.17 -5.73
C ALA A 158 -22.48 -8.10 -6.81
N THR A 159 -23.54 -7.38 -7.26
CA THR A 159 -23.43 -6.28 -8.23
C THR A 159 -22.98 -4.96 -7.59
N LEU A 160 -23.04 -4.85 -6.27
CA LEU A 160 -22.53 -3.68 -5.56
C LEU A 160 -21.00 -3.67 -5.60
N PRO A 161 -20.39 -2.46 -5.69
CA PRO A 161 -18.95 -2.31 -5.57
C PRO A 161 -18.50 -2.73 -4.16
N GLY A 162 -17.52 -3.64 -4.09
CA GLY A 162 -16.81 -3.98 -2.84
C GLY A 162 -15.55 -3.15 -2.59
N GLN A 163 -15.22 -2.27 -3.53
CA GLN A 163 -14.08 -1.37 -3.44
C GLN A 163 -14.52 0.02 -3.89
N GLY A 164 -14.09 1.03 -3.13
CA GLY A 164 -14.13 2.42 -3.54
C GLY A 164 -12.80 3.08 -3.23
N TYR A 165 -12.81 4.24 -2.60
CA TYR A 165 -11.62 5.07 -2.41
C TYR A 165 -11.56 5.70 -1.02
N ALA A 166 -10.35 5.73 -0.47
CA ALA A 166 -9.94 6.50 0.69
C ALA A 166 -9.12 7.72 0.25
N ARG A 167 -8.88 8.64 1.19
CA ARG A 167 -7.98 9.77 0.96
C ARG A 167 -6.54 9.28 0.83
N ARG A 168 -5.84 9.74 -0.21
CA ARG A 168 -4.40 9.52 -0.40
C ARG A 168 -3.64 10.77 -0.01
N VAL A 169 -3.55 11.05 1.29
CA VAL A 169 -2.95 12.27 1.82
C VAL A 169 -1.85 11.94 2.81
N LEU A 170 -0.98 12.92 3.09
CA LEU A 170 -0.11 12.83 4.25
C LEU A 170 -0.96 13.12 5.50
N TYR A 171 -1.27 12.07 6.27
CA TYR A 171 -2.07 12.23 7.49
C TYR A 171 -1.42 13.26 8.43
N PRO A 172 -2.19 14.18 9.04
CA PRO A 172 -1.63 15.27 9.85
C PRO A 172 -0.78 14.84 11.05
N TRP A 173 -0.98 13.63 11.55
CA TRP A 173 -0.24 13.03 12.67
C TRP A 173 0.85 12.05 12.22
N ASN A 174 1.13 11.95 10.91
CA ASN A 174 2.22 11.11 10.42
C ASN A 174 3.56 11.83 10.58
N GLU A 175 4.36 11.41 11.56
CA GLU A 175 5.69 11.95 11.84
C GLU A 175 6.84 11.18 11.16
N HIS A 176 6.53 10.13 10.39
CA HIS A 176 7.53 9.25 9.78
C HIS A 176 7.97 9.67 8.37
N GLU A 177 7.14 10.47 7.67
CA GLU A 177 7.45 10.87 6.29
C GLU A 177 8.66 11.82 6.26
N PRO A 178 9.75 11.47 5.55
CA PRO A 178 10.95 12.30 5.55
C PRO A 178 10.81 13.48 4.59
N ASP A 179 11.60 14.54 4.82
CA ASP A 179 11.94 15.45 3.73
C ASP A 179 12.90 14.72 2.76
N ARG A 180 12.32 14.17 1.69
CA ARG A 180 13.05 13.44 0.64
C ARG A 180 14.10 14.30 -0.08
N LYS A 181 14.00 15.63 0.02
CA LYS A 181 14.82 16.61 -0.71
C LYS A 181 15.90 17.23 0.19
N ALA A 182 15.85 16.95 1.50
CA ALA A 182 16.86 17.42 2.44
C ALA A 182 18.27 16.91 2.02
N PRO A 183 19.32 17.74 2.16
CA PRO A 183 20.69 17.35 1.83
C PRO A 183 21.13 16.03 2.48
N GLU A 184 20.77 15.82 3.75
CA GLU A 184 21.11 14.64 4.52
C GLU A 184 20.42 13.38 3.95
N THR A 185 19.18 13.51 3.48
CA THR A 185 18.46 12.44 2.79
C THR A 185 19.11 12.11 1.46
N LEU A 186 19.50 13.13 0.68
CA LEU A 186 20.20 12.93 -0.61
C LEU A 186 21.56 12.26 -0.40
N ASP A 187 22.33 12.67 0.60
CA ASP A 187 23.62 12.05 0.94
C ASP A 187 23.46 10.59 1.34
N LEU A 188 22.44 10.29 2.17
CA LEU A 188 22.11 8.93 2.56
C LEU A 188 21.74 8.05 1.36
N LEU A 189 20.85 8.54 0.49
CA LEU A 189 20.41 7.80 -0.70
C LEU A 189 21.56 7.58 -1.68
N ASN A 190 22.41 8.59 -1.90
CA ASN A 190 23.60 8.45 -2.74
C ASN A 190 24.57 7.41 -2.16
N LYS A 191 24.80 7.41 -0.84
CA LYS A 191 25.65 6.40 -0.18
C LYS A 191 25.10 4.98 -0.36
N ARG A 192 23.78 4.79 -0.28
CA ARG A 192 23.14 3.49 -0.55
C ARG A 192 23.27 3.10 -2.03
N LEU A 193 23.04 4.07 -2.93
CA LEU A 193 23.13 3.88 -4.38
C LEU A 193 24.51 3.40 -4.85
N GLU A 194 25.60 3.81 -4.20
CA GLU A 194 26.96 3.38 -4.55
C GLU A 194 27.15 1.85 -4.59
N THR A 195 26.38 1.11 -3.78
CA THR A 195 26.47 -0.36 -3.71
C THR A 195 25.86 -1.05 -4.93
N VAL A 196 24.80 -0.48 -5.50
CA VAL A 196 23.99 -1.08 -6.57
C VAL A 196 24.16 -0.40 -7.93
N ALA A 197 24.60 0.86 -7.96
CA ALA A 197 24.72 1.70 -9.15
C ALA A 197 25.81 2.79 -8.99
N PRO A 198 27.10 2.41 -8.85
CA PRO A 198 28.19 3.34 -8.53
C PRO A 198 28.45 4.46 -9.56
N ASN A 199 27.94 4.29 -10.79
CA ASN A 199 28.05 5.26 -11.88
C ASN A 199 26.88 6.25 -11.94
N LEU A 200 25.93 6.14 -11.02
CA LEU A 200 24.75 7.00 -10.91
C LEU A 200 24.79 7.82 -9.62
N GLU A 201 24.04 8.91 -9.59
CA GLU A 201 23.82 9.75 -8.41
C GLU A 201 22.35 10.17 -8.33
N VAL A 202 21.82 10.30 -7.10
CA VAL A 202 20.47 10.83 -6.84
C VAL A 202 20.54 12.36 -6.78
N LYS A 203 19.64 13.04 -7.49
CA LYS A 203 19.48 14.50 -7.40
C LYS A 203 18.01 14.89 -7.34
N ALA A 204 17.74 16.06 -6.78
CA ALA A 204 16.45 16.71 -6.97
C ALA A 204 16.29 17.20 -8.41
N VAL A 205 15.12 16.99 -8.98
CA VAL A 205 14.75 17.37 -10.36
C VAL A 205 13.39 18.07 -10.36
N ALA A 206 13.29 19.13 -11.15
CA ALA A 206 12.05 19.87 -11.39
C ALA A 206 11.26 19.17 -12.50
N LEU A 207 10.13 18.57 -12.16
CA LEU A 207 9.21 17.93 -13.11
C LEU A 207 7.92 18.74 -13.24
N PRO A 208 7.14 18.60 -14.32
CA PRO A 208 5.81 19.18 -14.41
C PRO A 208 4.93 18.67 -13.25
N ALA A 209 4.18 19.56 -12.61
CA ALA A 209 3.14 19.14 -11.68
C ALA A 209 2.06 18.36 -12.44
N LEU A 210 1.68 17.20 -11.88
CA LEU A 210 0.66 16.32 -12.47
C LEU A 210 -0.70 16.43 -11.74
N HIS A 211 -0.71 17.04 -10.56
CA HIS A 211 -1.88 17.33 -9.73
C HIS A 211 -2.23 18.82 -9.83
N GLY A 212 -3.51 19.18 -9.97
CA GLY A 212 -3.94 20.59 -10.02
C GLY A 212 -5.28 20.83 -10.72
N GLU A 213 -6.08 21.73 -10.14
CA GLU A 213 -7.47 22.05 -10.48
C GLU A 213 -7.71 22.37 -11.97
N SER A 214 -8.59 21.57 -12.59
CA SER A 214 -9.35 21.89 -13.80
C SER A 214 -8.55 22.04 -15.10
N ASN A 215 -9.24 21.81 -16.23
CA ASN A 215 -8.78 21.96 -17.61
C ASN A 215 -8.37 23.40 -18.01
N ILE A 216 -7.67 24.12 -17.15
CA ILE A 216 -7.08 25.42 -17.45
C ILE A 216 -5.57 25.21 -17.43
N GLU A 217 -4.96 25.40 -18.58
CA GLU A 217 -3.52 25.49 -18.81
C GLU A 217 -2.86 26.46 -17.81
N LYS A 218 -2.54 26.03 -16.60
CA LYS A 218 -1.53 26.69 -15.78
C LYS A 218 -0.18 26.17 -16.26
N GLU A 219 0.28 26.72 -17.38
CA GLU A 219 1.67 26.58 -17.80
C GLU A 219 2.60 26.97 -16.64
N GLY A 220 3.40 26.01 -16.15
CA GLY A 220 4.58 26.31 -15.34
C GLY A 220 4.58 25.90 -13.86
N GLU A 221 3.59 25.14 -13.37
CA GLU A 221 3.71 24.56 -12.02
C GLU A 221 4.68 23.37 -12.02
N VAL A 222 5.66 23.41 -11.12
CA VAL A 222 6.77 22.45 -11.05
C VAL A 222 6.68 21.67 -9.75
N SER A 223 6.71 20.34 -9.85
CA SER A 223 6.88 19.42 -8.74
C SER A 223 8.35 19.02 -8.63
N ILE A 224 8.99 19.31 -7.49
CA ILE A 224 10.35 18.85 -7.23
C ILE A 224 10.29 17.39 -6.77
N GLN A 225 10.92 16.50 -7.53
CA GLN A 225 11.04 15.07 -7.26
C GLN A 225 12.52 14.65 -7.20
N LEU A 226 12.78 13.38 -6.91
CA LEU A 226 14.10 12.79 -7.03
C LEU A 226 14.28 12.15 -8.42
N GLY A 227 15.51 12.12 -8.91
CA GLY A 227 15.90 11.50 -10.17
C GLY A 227 17.28 10.86 -10.07
N LEU A 228 17.55 9.86 -10.91
CA LEU A 228 18.88 9.27 -11.09
C LEU A 228 19.62 9.96 -12.24
N PHE A 229 20.89 10.27 -12.05
CA PHE A 229 21.72 10.97 -13.04
C PHE A 229 23.05 10.26 -13.27
N ALA A 230 23.54 10.30 -14.51
CA ALA A 230 24.81 9.67 -14.86
C ALA A 230 26.02 10.47 -14.32
N LYS A 231 26.93 9.83 -13.59
CA LYS A 231 28.19 10.45 -13.11
C LYS A 231 29.28 10.50 -14.20
N ARG A 232 29.09 9.77 -15.30
CA ARG A 232 29.97 9.70 -16.47
C ARG A 232 29.18 9.40 -17.73
N ASP A 233 29.84 9.42 -18.89
CA ASP A 233 29.26 8.91 -20.13
C ASP A 233 29.06 7.38 -20.04
N ILE A 234 27.95 6.90 -20.59
CA ILE A 234 27.49 5.50 -20.50
C ILE A 234 27.18 4.97 -21.90
N GLN A 235 27.61 3.74 -22.16
CA GLN A 235 27.50 3.10 -23.47
C GLN A 235 26.19 2.31 -23.64
N ALA A 236 25.81 2.05 -24.89
CA ALA A 236 24.68 1.17 -25.22
C ALA A 236 24.87 -0.24 -24.64
N GLY A 237 23.83 -0.83 -24.06
CA GLY A 237 23.84 -2.18 -23.50
C GLY A 237 24.56 -2.32 -22.16
N GLU A 238 25.10 -1.24 -21.59
CA GLU A 238 25.72 -1.26 -20.26
C GLU A 238 24.65 -1.50 -19.18
N ILE A 239 24.94 -2.37 -18.20
CA ILE A 239 24.11 -2.53 -17.00
C ILE A 239 24.61 -1.56 -15.94
N ILE A 240 23.73 -0.65 -15.50
CA ILE A 240 24.10 0.50 -14.68
C ILE A 240 23.49 0.51 -13.28
N LEU A 241 22.52 -0.38 -13.03
CA LEU A 241 21.92 -0.62 -11.71
C LEU A 241 21.62 -2.11 -11.59
N ARG A 242 21.90 -2.69 -10.41
CA ARG A 242 21.51 -4.05 -10.01
C ARG A 242 21.05 -4.01 -8.56
N GLU A 243 19.76 -4.18 -8.32
CA GLU A 243 19.17 -4.10 -6.98
C GLU A 243 18.38 -5.37 -6.68
N SER A 244 18.56 -5.93 -5.49
CA SER A 244 17.73 -7.02 -4.95
C SER A 244 16.75 -6.45 -3.93
N SER A 245 15.64 -7.16 -3.70
CA SER A 245 14.67 -6.78 -2.67
C SER A 245 14.11 -8.01 -1.97
N LEU A 246 14.06 -7.94 -0.63
CA LEU A 246 13.37 -8.89 0.24
C LEU A 246 11.92 -8.47 0.52
N LEU A 247 11.59 -7.20 0.23
CA LEU A 247 10.21 -6.73 0.22
C LEU A 247 9.58 -7.11 -1.14
N THR A 248 9.36 -8.42 -1.29
CA THR A 248 8.84 -9.06 -2.51
C THR A 248 7.71 -10.01 -2.15
N ALA A 249 6.65 -10.01 -2.94
CA ALA A 249 5.50 -10.89 -2.78
C ALA A 249 5.06 -11.51 -4.12
N THR A 250 4.50 -12.71 -4.06
CA THR A 250 3.96 -13.46 -5.20
C THR A 250 2.56 -13.95 -4.87
N ASN A 251 1.64 -13.96 -5.84
CA ASN A 251 0.30 -14.52 -5.66
C ASN A 251 0.21 -16.01 -6.00
N ARG A 252 1.31 -16.64 -6.41
CA ARG A 252 1.34 -18.07 -6.70
C ARG A 252 1.55 -18.90 -5.44
N LEU A 253 0.87 -20.04 -5.43
CA LEU A 253 1.03 -21.09 -4.43
C LEU A 253 1.93 -22.18 -5.03
N HIS A 254 2.99 -22.56 -4.31
CA HIS A 254 3.91 -23.65 -4.68
C HIS A 254 4.62 -23.50 -6.05
N ASP A 255 5.18 -22.32 -6.35
CA ASP A 255 6.04 -22.13 -7.54
C ASP A 255 7.51 -22.48 -7.23
N ASP A 256 8.31 -22.78 -8.24
CA ASP A 256 9.75 -23.10 -8.13
C ASP A 256 10.61 -21.82 -7.92
N LEU A 257 10.15 -20.93 -7.04
CA LEU A 257 10.75 -19.64 -6.76
C LEU A 257 11.32 -19.58 -5.35
N CYS A 258 12.44 -18.89 -5.20
CA CYS A 258 13.01 -18.54 -3.90
C CYS A 258 12.03 -17.64 -3.13
N ASP A 259 11.70 -18.00 -1.89
CA ASP A 259 10.80 -17.20 -1.05
C ASP A 259 11.33 -15.76 -0.83
N ALA A 260 12.66 -15.61 -0.71
CA ALA A 260 13.29 -14.31 -0.46
C ALA A 260 13.30 -13.40 -1.70
N CYS A 261 13.93 -13.83 -2.80
CA CYS A 261 14.16 -12.97 -3.97
C CYS A 261 13.19 -13.20 -5.13
N ASN A 262 12.33 -14.22 -5.06
CA ASN A 262 11.45 -14.68 -6.15
C ASN A 262 12.17 -14.93 -7.49
N GLY A 263 13.47 -15.20 -7.42
CA GLY A 263 14.26 -15.79 -8.51
C GLY A 263 14.05 -17.30 -8.59
N PRO A 264 14.34 -17.92 -9.75
CA PRO A 264 14.19 -19.36 -9.92
C PRO A 264 15.09 -20.14 -8.95
N LEU A 265 14.57 -21.24 -8.40
CA LEU A 265 15.36 -22.16 -7.60
C LEU A 265 16.39 -22.91 -8.47
N PRO A 266 17.59 -23.24 -7.95
CA PRO A 266 18.56 -24.08 -8.65
C PRO A 266 17.99 -25.46 -9.00
N ASP A 267 18.32 -25.98 -10.19
CA ASP A 267 17.88 -27.29 -10.65
C ASP A 267 18.46 -28.42 -9.77
N LEU A 268 17.57 -29.30 -9.28
CA LEU A 268 17.90 -30.48 -8.48
C LEU A 268 18.82 -31.49 -9.21
N SER A 269 18.89 -31.42 -10.55
CA SER A 269 19.64 -32.34 -11.39
C SER A 269 21.15 -32.07 -11.45
N VAL A 270 21.61 -30.92 -10.97
CA VAL A 270 23.03 -30.52 -11.04
C VAL A 270 23.85 -31.21 -9.94
N PRO A 271 24.84 -32.08 -10.27
CA PRO A 271 25.61 -32.80 -9.27
C PRO A 271 26.41 -31.87 -8.35
N THR A 272 26.38 -32.18 -7.05
CA THR A 272 26.92 -31.41 -5.92
C THR A 272 28.46 -31.31 -5.84
N GLU A 273 29.18 -31.82 -6.83
CA GLU A 273 30.64 -31.90 -6.80
C GLU A 273 31.27 -31.02 -7.88
N LYS A 274 31.46 -29.74 -7.52
CA LYS A 274 32.41 -28.74 -8.08
C LYS A 274 31.74 -27.51 -8.70
N GLU A 275 32.05 -26.37 -8.07
CA GLU A 275 32.07 -25.00 -8.64
C GLU A 275 30.74 -24.24 -8.72
N ARG A 276 30.14 -23.93 -7.56
CA ARG A 276 29.61 -22.62 -7.09
C ARG A 276 28.66 -22.89 -5.93
N GLY A 277 28.74 -22.12 -4.85
CA GLY A 277 28.00 -22.37 -3.59
C GLY A 277 26.49 -22.11 -3.65
N GLU A 278 25.80 -22.58 -4.69
CA GLU A 278 24.40 -22.29 -4.99
C GLU A 278 23.57 -23.58 -4.82
N ARG A 279 23.40 -24.02 -3.57
CA ARG A 279 22.43 -25.07 -3.25
C ARG A 279 21.17 -24.41 -2.71
N ALA A 280 20.00 -24.88 -3.15
CA ALA A 280 18.74 -24.50 -2.51
C ALA A 280 18.75 -24.92 -1.02
N VAL A 281 18.25 -24.06 -0.16
CA VAL A 281 18.20 -24.25 1.29
C VAL A 281 16.73 -24.21 1.71
N ALA A 282 16.24 -25.29 2.33
CA ALA A 282 14.88 -25.33 2.89
C ALA A 282 14.89 -24.81 4.33
N CYS A 283 13.80 -24.17 4.75
CA CYS A 283 13.57 -23.88 6.16
C CYS A 283 13.38 -25.18 6.95
N ALA A 284 13.86 -25.23 8.19
CA ALA A 284 13.74 -26.42 9.04
C ALA A 284 12.35 -26.56 9.70
N SER A 285 11.60 -25.46 9.81
CA SER A 285 10.34 -25.38 10.54
C SER A 285 9.13 -25.13 9.64
N CYS A 286 9.33 -25.02 8.32
CA CYS A 286 8.28 -24.76 7.35
C CYS A 286 8.36 -25.80 6.23
N ASP A 287 7.23 -26.35 5.81
CA ASP A 287 7.21 -27.45 4.83
C ASP A 287 7.54 -26.98 3.40
N ASP A 288 7.08 -25.77 3.01
CA ASP A 288 7.12 -25.31 1.62
C ASP A 288 8.02 -24.08 1.38
N ILE A 289 8.83 -23.68 2.37
CA ILE A 289 9.68 -22.48 2.23
C ILE A 289 11.11 -22.87 1.84
N ILE A 290 11.48 -22.50 0.61
CA ILE A 290 12.79 -22.81 0.00
C ILE A 290 13.47 -21.53 -0.48
N PHE A 291 14.77 -21.42 -0.23
CA PHE A 291 15.63 -20.33 -0.64
C PHE A 291 16.62 -20.80 -1.70
N CYS A 292 16.97 -19.95 -2.69
CA CYS A 292 17.91 -20.33 -3.75
C CYS A 292 19.37 -20.46 -3.28
N SER A 293 19.71 -19.90 -2.12
CA SER A 293 21.07 -19.90 -1.57
C SER A 293 21.07 -19.71 -0.06
N GLN A 294 22.20 -20.02 0.58
CA GLN A 294 22.41 -19.73 2.01
C GLN A 294 22.28 -18.23 2.32
N LYS A 295 22.74 -17.37 1.40
CA LYS A 295 22.60 -15.92 1.54
C LYS A 295 21.12 -15.51 1.65
N CYS A 296 20.29 -15.96 0.71
CA CYS A 296 18.86 -15.65 0.75
C CYS A 296 18.16 -16.22 1.99
N HIS A 297 18.56 -17.41 2.44
CA HIS A 297 18.07 -17.98 3.69
C HIS A 297 18.41 -17.07 4.88
N ASP A 298 19.69 -16.74 5.06
CA ASP A 298 20.15 -15.97 6.23
C ASP A 298 19.57 -14.55 6.23
N GLU A 299 19.56 -13.88 5.07
CA GLU A 299 18.94 -12.56 4.92
C GLU A 299 17.44 -12.60 5.21
N ALA A 300 16.73 -13.65 4.77
CA ALA A 300 15.31 -13.80 5.08
C ALA A 300 15.05 -13.99 6.57
N GLN A 301 15.84 -14.80 7.28
CA GLN A 301 15.71 -15.01 8.73
C GLN A 301 15.85 -13.70 9.50
N GLU A 302 16.81 -12.86 9.12
CA GLU A 302 17.06 -11.56 9.77
C GLU A 302 16.05 -10.48 9.35
N THR A 303 15.38 -10.65 8.21
CA THR A 303 14.59 -9.58 7.60
C THR A 303 13.09 -9.75 7.76
N TYR A 304 12.50 -10.92 7.50
CA TYR A 304 11.03 -11.12 7.57
C TYR A 304 10.61 -12.49 8.07
N HIS A 305 11.44 -13.51 7.85
CA HIS A 305 11.03 -14.89 8.08
C HIS A 305 10.94 -15.21 9.57
N GLY A 306 11.73 -14.53 10.41
CA GLY A 306 11.70 -14.71 11.86
C GLY A 306 10.31 -14.54 12.48
N ALA A 307 9.50 -13.60 12.00
CA ALA A 307 8.14 -13.36 12.49
C ALA A 307 7.08 -14.34 11.98
N ILE A 308 7.35 -15.07 10.90
CA ILE A 308 6.37 -15.96 10.24
C ILE A 308 6.78 -17.45 10.26
N CYS A 309 8.01 -17.75 10.70
CA CYS A 309 8.56 -19.09 10.68
C CYS A 309 7.73 -20.03 11.57
N GLY A 310 7.19 -21.09 10.97
CA GLY A 310 6.39 -22.10 11.67
C GLY A 310 4.99 -21.65 12.08
N GLN A 311 4.53 -20.48 11.63
CA GLN A 311 3.14 -20.06 11.79
C GLN A 311 2.24 -20.79 10.78
N GLU A 312 1.08 -21.24 11.23
CA GLU A 312 0.08 -21.90 10.39
C GLU A 312 -0.87 -20.85 9.78
N GLY A 313 -1.57 -21.18 8.69
CA GLY A 313 -2.65 -20.34 8.13
C GLY A 313 -2.23 -19.17 7.24
N LEU A 314 -1.01 -18.63 7.43
CA LEU A 314 -0.49 -17.47 6.68
C LEU A 314 -0.38 -17.70 5.16
N ASP A 315 -0.03 -18.91 4.75
CA ASP A 315 0.16 -19.32 3.35
C ASP A 315 -1.14 -19.22 2.52
N SER A 316 -2.30 -19.36 3.16
CA SER A 316 -3.62 -19.26 2.52
C SER A 316 -4.09 -17.83 2.26
N ILE A 317 -3.53 -16.84 2.99
CA ILE A 317 -4.06 -15.48 3.02
C ILE A 317 -3.66 -14.73 1.75
N GLY A 318 -4.67 -14.26 1.00
CA GLY A 318 -4.50 -13.42 -0.18
C GLY A 318 -4.00 -14.12 -1.44
N LYS A 319 -3.95 -15.47 -1.46
CA LYS A 319 -3.50 -16.25 -2.63
C LYS A 319 -4.63 -16.69 -3.56
N ASP A 320 -5.84 -16.91 -3.04
CA ASP A 320 -7.00 -17.30 -3.84
C ASP A 320 -7.79 -16.07 -4.31
N VAL A 321 -7.43 -15.55 -5.48
CA VAL A 321 -8.08 -14.36 -6.05
C VAL A 321 -9.24 -14.79 -6.94
N ALA A 322 -10.47 -14.62 -6.44
CA ALA A 322 -11.69 -15.04 -7.13
C ALA A 322 -11.95 -14.28 -8.45
N ASP A 323 -11.69 -12.97 -8.51
CA ASP A 323 -11.87 -12.15 -9.71
C ASP A 323 -10.49 -11.72 -10.26
N PRO A 324 -10.13 -12.10 -11.50
CA PRO A 324 -8.86 -11.72 -12.11
C PRO A 324 -8.55 -10.22 -12.09
N LYS A 325 -9.57 -9.35 -12.07
CA LYS A 325 -9.38 -7.89 -12.02
C LYS A 325 -8.76 -7.42 -10.69
N ASP A 326 -8.92 -8.19 -9.62
CA ASP A 326 -8.46 -7.84 -8.27
C ASP A 326 -7.02 -8.34 -8.02
N LYS A 327 -6.42 -9.10 -8.96
CA LYS A 327 -5.07 -9.68 -8.80
C LYS A 327 -4.00 -8.64 -8.43
N ALA A 328 -4.08 -7.44 -8.99
CA ALA A 328 -3.14 -6.37 -8.67
C ALA A 328 -3.31 -5.89 -7.21
N ASP A 329 -4.55 -5.73 -6.74
CA ASP A 329 -4.86 -5.27 -5.40
C ASP A 329 -4.44 -6.31 -4.34
N TYR A 330 -4.66 -7.59 -4.63
CA TYR A 330 -4.16 -8.69 -3.79
C TYR A 330 -2.64 -8.77 -3.74
N LEU A 331 -1.93 -8.47 -4.84
CA LEU A 331 -0.46 -8.39 -4.79
C LEU A 331 0.04 -7.27 -3.88
N TYR A 332 -0.61 -6.10 -3.88
CA TYR A 332 -0.27 -5.03 -2.93
C TYR A 332 -0.56 -5.45 -1.48
N PHE A 333 -1.64 -6.19 -1.25
CA PHE A 333 -1.94 -6.76 0.07
C PHE A 333 -0.87 -7.78 0.52
N LEU A 334 -0.42 -8.67 -0.35
CA LEU A 334 0.65 -9.61 -0.03
C LEU A 334 1.98 -8.88 0.25
N LEU A 335 2.23 -7.78 -0.46
CA LEU A 335 3.38 -6.91 -0.20
C LEU A 335 3.27 -6.21 1.16
N LEU A 336 2.06 -5.80 1.56
CA LEU A 336 1.76 -5.32 2.91
C LEU A 336 2.06 -6.40 3.96
N GLY A 337 1.63 -7.64 3.74
CA GLY A 337 1.95 -8.76 4.63
C GLY A 337 3.46 -8.98 4.77
N ARG A 338 4.22 -8.92 3.67
CA ARG A 338 5.69 -8.97 3.72
C ARG A 338 6.28 -7.81 4.52
N ALA A 339 5.76 -6.59 4.37
CA ALA A 339 6.21 -5.43 5.14
C ALA A 339 5.92 -5.54 6.65
N ILE A 340 4.75 -6.10 7.03
CA ILE A 340 4.42 -6.37 8.43
C ILE A 340 5.37 -7.42 9.01
N ALA A 341 5.61 -8.53 8.29
CA ALA A 341 6.58 -9.55 8.69
C ALA A 341 8.00 -8.98 8.84
N MET A 342 8.38 -8.05 7.95
CA MET A 342 9.66 -7.36 8.05
C MET A 342 9.77 -6.50 9.31
N ALA A 343 8.78 -5.63 9.52
CA ALA A 343 8.71 -4.74 10.66
C ALA A 343 8.70 -5.52 11.99
N ALA A 344 7.97 -6.62 12.07
CA ALA A 344 7.91 -7.50 13.23
C ALA A 344 9.26 -8.20 13.50
N THR A 345 9.89 -8.76 12.46
CA THR A 345 11.19 -9.46 12.58
C THR A 345 12.30 -8.51 13.02
N GLN A 346 12.30 -7.30 12.48
CA GLN A 346 13.33 -6.29 12.74
C GLN A 346 13.02 -5.40 13.97
N ASP A 347 11.89 -5.63 14.64
CA ASP A 347 11.35 -4.78 15.71
C ASP A 347 11.38 -3.28 15.35
N MET A 348 10.91 -2.96 14.15
CA MET A 348 10.95 -1.61 13.57
C MET A 348 9.54 -1.09 13.23
N HIS A 349 9.32 0.22 13.29
CA HIS A 349 8.08 0.81 12.77
C HIS A 349 8.07 0.65 11.24
N PRO A 350 7.01 0.16 10.59
CA PRO A 350 7.04 -0.17 9.17
C PRO A 350 7.34 1.03 8.25
N LEU A 351 6.90 2.25 8.62
CA LEU A 351 7.24 3.46 7.85
C LEU A 351 8.69 3.94 8.03
N GLU A 352 9.41 3.41 9.02
CA GLU A 352 10.83 3.71 9.24
C GLU A 352 11.76 2.75 8.48
N MET A 353 11.22 1.68 7.88
CA MET A 353 12.01 0.71 7.13
C MET A 353 12.74 1.37 5.96
N PRO A 354 14.05 1.07 5.74
CA PRO A 354 14.85 1.58 4.63
C PRO A 354 14.18 1.46 3.25
N GLU A 355 13.42 0.39 3.04
CA GLU A 355 12.70 0.03 1.82
C GLU A 355 11.47 0.92 1.59
N ILE A 356 10.95 1.56 2.65
CA ILE A 356 9.65 2.25 2.66
C ILE A 356 9.80 3.75 2.90
N LYS A 357 10.68 4.15 3.81
CA LYS A 357 10.75 5.54 4.30
C LYS A 357 10.90 6.55 3.16
N TYR A 358 11.73 6.25 2.17
CA TYR A 358 12.13 7.21 1.12
C TYR A 358 11.42 7.05 -0.23
N ILE A 359 10.55 6.05 -0.38
CA ILE A 359 9.78 5.85 -1.60
C ILE A 359 8.58 6.81 -1.67
N TRP A 360 8.17 7.15 -2.88
CA TRP A 360 7.13 8.14 -3.13
C TRP A 360 5.72 7.57 -2.83
N GLY A 361 4.93 8.28 -2.03
CA GLY A 361 3.53 7.90 -1.71
C GLY A 361 2.45 8.57 -2.55
N ASP A 362 2.82 9.55 -3.40
CA ASP A 362 1.91 10.35 -4.23
C ASP A 362 0.72 10.90 -3.42
N PHE A 363 1.08 11.55 -2.31
CA PHE A 363 0.13 12.17 -1.39
C PHE A 363 -0.38 13.51 -1.93
N HIS A 364 -1.68 13.74 -1.81
CA HIS A 364 -2.33 15.02 -2.05
C HIS A 364 -2.32 15.89 -0.78
N ASP A 365 -2.48 17.20 -0.96
CA ASP A 365 -2.66 18.13 0.14
C ASP A 365 -4.01 17.85 0.84
N TYR A 366 -4.01 17.85 2.17
CA TYR A 366 -5.21 17.62 2.96
C TYR A 366 -5.98 18.92 3.17
N HIS A 367 -7.20 19.00 2.61
CA HIS A 367 -8.09 20.15 2.77
C HIS A 367 -9.33 19.77 3.60
N PRO A 368 -9.30 19.95 4.95
CA PRO A 368 -10.39 19.55 5.83
C PRO A 368 -11.70 20.33 5.62
N ASP A 369 -11.60 21.54 5.07
CA ASP A 369 -12.73 22.47 4.86
C ASP A 369 -13.17 22.52 3.37
N ALA A 370 -12.55 21.72 2.49
CA ALA A 370 -13.00 21.64 1.10
C ALA A 370 -14.36 20.94 1.04
N ASP A 371 -15.32 21.53 0.32
CA ASP A 371 -16.54 20.82 -0.03
C ASP A 371 -16.16 19.47 -0.66
N ASN A 372 -16.87 18.39 -0.31
CA ASN A 372 -16.65 16.99 -0.74
C ASN A 372 -16.61 16.77 -2.29
N GLU A 373 -16.56 17.85 -3.08
CA GLU A 373 -16.45 17.88 -4.52
C GLU A 373 -15.00 17.77 -5.05
N SER A 374 -13.97 18.01 -4.23
CA SER A 374 -12.56 17.76 -4.64
C SER A 374 -12.25 16.26 -4.64
N LYS A 375 -12.71 15.56 -5.68
CA LYS A 375 -12.50 14.12 -5.90
C LYS A 375 -11.02 13.71 -6.00
N GLU A 376 -10.11 14.66 -6.14
CA GLU A 376 -8.67 14.40 -6.35
C GLU A 376 -8.01 13.77 -5.12
N GLU A 377 -8.41 14.13 -3.89
CA GLU A 377 -7.83 13.53 -2.67
C GLU A 377 -8.22 12.05 -2.49
N TYR A 378 -9.36 11.63 -3.05
CA TYR A 378 -9.89 10.26 -2.93
C TYR A 378 -9.36 9.36 -4.05
N SER A 379 -8.06 9.09 -4.03
CA SER A 379 -7.36 8.33 -5.07
C SER A 379 -6.77 7.01 -4.58
N LEU A 380 -6.79 6.71 -3.27
CA LEU A 380 -6.29 5.44 -2.73
C LEU A 380 -7.41 4.39 -2.79
N PRO A 381 -7.27 3.30 -3.59
CA PRO A 381 -8.27 2.24 -3.58
C PRO A 381 -8.42 1.63 -2.18
N PHE A 382 -9.66 1.46 -1.75
CA PHE A 382 -10.01 1.01 -0.41
C PHE A 382 -11.15 0.00 -0.46
N SER A 383 -10.95 -1.13 0.21
CA SER A 383 -11.99 -2.13 0.46
C SER A 383 -11.93 -2.55 1.92
N PHE A 384 -13.09 -2.89 2.49
CA PHE A 384 -13.14 -3.47 3.83
C PHE A 384 -12.26 -4.73 3.91
N GLN A 385 -12.33 -5.58 2.88
CA GLN A 385 -11.57 -6.83 2.79
C GLN A 385 -10.05 -6.63 2.89
N LEU A 386 -9.45 -5.76 2.06
CA LEU A 386 -7.99 -5.66 1.93
C LEU A 386 -7.36 -4.60 2.85
N ASN A 387 -8.14 -3.64 3.34
CA ASN A 387 -7.61 -2.56 4.19
C ASN A 387 -7.92 -2.75 5.68
N ILE A 388 -8.90 -3.60 6.03
CA ILE A 388 -9.32 -3.84 7.42
C ILE A 388 -9.25 -5.33 7.74
N LEU A 389 -10.08 -6.17 7.12
CA LEU A 389 -10.26 -7.55 7.54
C LEU A 389 -9.00 -8.40 7.38
N GLN A 390 -8.43 -8.45 6.17
CA GLN A 390 -7.27 -9.30 5.89
C GLN A 390 -5.99 -8.85 6.61
N PRO A 391 -5.69 -7.54 6.75
CA PRO A 391 -4.57 -7.11 7.59
C PRO A 391 -4.73 -7.50 9.07
N THR A 392 -5.93 -7.41 9.64
CA THR A 392 -6.19 -7.89 11.01
C THR A 392 -5.90 -9.39 11.11
N ARG A 393 -6.44 -10.19 10.17
CA ARG A 393 -6.19 -11.63 10.11
C ARG A 393 -4.71 -11.97 9.99
N LEU A 394 -3.95 -11.21 9.18
CA LEU A 394 -2.50 -11.40 9.07
C LEU A 394 -1.79 -11.21 10.41
N LEU A 395 -2.17 -10.20 11.20
CA LEU A 395 -1.58 -9.96 12.51
C LEU A 395 -1.89 -11.14 13.45
N GLU A 396 -3.14 -11.57 13.52
CA GLU A 396 -3.60 -12.69 14.34
C GLU A 396 -2.84 -13.99 14.03
N GLU A 397 -2.74 -14.34 12.75
CA GLU A 397 -2.07 -15.57 12.29
C GLU A 397 -0.53 -15.48 12.42
N MET A 398 0.02 -14.27 12.56
CA MET A 398 1.42 -14.05 12.97
C MET A 398 1.61 -14.16 14.50
N GLY A 399 0.54 -14.34 15.27
CA GLY A 399 0.55 -14.31 16.73
C GLY A 399 0.67 -12.90 17.33
N LEU A 400 0.29 -11.88 16.57
CA LEU A 400 0.27 -10.48 16.99
C LEU A 400 -1.15 -10.06 17.31
N ASP A 401 -1.36 -9.53 18.51
CA ASP A 401 -2.64 -8.95 18.91
C ASP A 401 -2.86 -7.61 18.16
N PRO A 402 -3.93 -7.50 17.35
CA PRO A 402 -4.21 -6.33 16.52
C PRO A 402 -4.64 -5.10 17.33
N PHE A 403 -4.95 -5.23 18.61
CA PHE A 403 -5.33 -4.14 19.51
C PHE A 403 -4.11 -3.56 20.25
N THR A 404 -3.12 -4.39 20.57
CA THR A 404 -1.90 -3.94 21.28
C THR A 404 -0.75 -3.51 20.38
N THR A 405 -0.91 -3.72 19.06
CA THR A 405 0.12 -3.42 18.05
C THR A 405 -0.21 -2.22 17.18
N LEU A 406 -1.27 -1.46 17.51
CA LEU A 406 -1.73 -0.30 16.73
C LEU A 406 -0.68 0.80 16.58
N ALA A 407 0.23 0.97 17.55
CA ALA A 407 1.35 1.90 17.40
C ALA A 407 2.22 1.64 16.15
N ARG A 408 2.16 0.43 15.57
CA ARG A 408 2.88 0.03 14.35
C ARG A 408 1.97 -0.35 13.18
N TYR A 409 0.74 -0.79 13.45
CA TYR A 409 -0.15 -1.34 12.44
C TYR A 409 -1.55 -0.71 12.44
N ASP A 410 -1.69 0.53 12.91
CA ASP A 410 -2.93 1.30 12.72
C ASP A 410 -3.27 1.45 11.22
N THR A 411 -4.55 1.59 10.91
CA THR A 411 -5.06 1.62 9.53
C THR A 411 -4.46 2.76 8.72
N TRP A 412 -4.17 3.92 9.32
CA TRP A 412 -3.53 5.02 8.61
C TRP A 412 -2.08 4.67 8.21
N ILE A 413 -1.39 3.84 9.01
CA ILE A 413 -0.06 3.31 8.70
C ILE A 413 -0.17 2.36 7.51
N LEU A 414 -1.12 1.41 7.55
CA LEU A 414 -1.35 0.45 6.47
C LEU A 414 -1.75 1.15 5.16
N ASN A 415 -2.62 2.16 5.23
CA ASN A 415 -3.00 2.99 4.08
C ASN A 415 -1.83 3.79 3.52
N THR A 416 -0.91 4.27 4.38
CA THR A 416 0.34 4.92 3.97
C THR A 416 1.25 3.95 3.22
N LEU A 417 1.36 2.70 3.69
CA LEU A 417 2.11 1.63 3.02
C LEU A 417 1.49 1.33 1.64
N TYR A 418 0.17 1.15 1.56
CA TYR A 418 -0.52 0.95 0.28
C TYR A 418 -0.29 2.11 -0.70
N ALA A 419 -0.38 3.35 -0.25
CA ALA A 419 -0.15 4.53 -1.08
C ALA A 419 1.27 4.55 -1.66
N LYS A 420 2.28 4.19 -0.84
CA LYS A 420 3.68 4.05 -1.27
C LYS A 420 3.89 2.89 -2.24
N PHE A 421 3.32 1.71 -1.98
CA PHE A 421 3.46 0.56 -2.86
C PHE A 421 2.85 0.79 -4.23
N ARG A 422 1.65 1.36 -4.32
CA ARG A 422 0.99 1.63 -5.61
C ARG A 422 1.76 2.61 -6.49
N GLY A 423 2.51 3.53 -5.89
CA GLY A 423 3.33 4.49 -6.62
C GLY A 423 4.69 3.96 -7.07
N THR A 424 5.21 2.89 -6.46
CA THR A 424 6.65 2.53 -6.62
C THR A 424 6.97 1.05 -6.76
N ALA A 425 6.05 0.14 -6.44
CA ALA A 425 6.31 -1.28 -6.55
C ALA A 425 6.51 -1.68 -8.02
N SER A 426 7.58 -2.42 -8.27
CA SER A 426 7.82 -3.10 -9.54
C SER A 426 6.94 -4.35 -9.63
N GLY A 427 6.48 -4.69 -10.84
CA GLY A 427 5.64 -5.85 -11.09
C GLY A 427 6.17 -6.73 -12.23
N ARG A 428 6.08 -8.05 -12.06
CA ARG A 428 6.32 -9.03 -13.13
C ARG A 428 4.99 -9.68 -13.52
N LEU A 429 4.72 -9.70 -14.82
CA LEU A 429 3.55 -10.39 -15.38
C LEU A 429 3.86 -11.88 -15.55
N SER A 430 2.83 -12.70 -15.35
CA SER A 430 2.85 -14.13 -15.58
C SER A 430 3.00 -14.45 -17.07
N THR A 431 3.90 -15.37 -17.38
CA THR A 431 4.12 -15.85 -18.76
C THR A 431 3.00 -16.76 -19.26
N TRP A 432 2.10 -17.20 -18.39
CA TRP A 432 0.98 -18.09 -18.73
C TRP A 432 -0.27 -17.30 -19.11
N ASP A 433 -0.76 -16.44 -18.22
CA ASP A 433 -2.04 -15.72 -18.38
C ASP A 433 -1.87 -14.21 -18.62
N GLY A 434 -0.64 -13.68 -18.55
CA GLY A 434 -0.34 -12.26 -18.72
C GLY A 434 -0.77 -11.37 -17.54
N GLY A 435 -1.32 -11.95 -16.48
CA GLY A 435 -1.75 -11.20 -15.29
C GLY A 435 -0.58 -10.85 -14.36
N PRO A 436 -0.74 -9.89 -13.43
CA PRO A 436 0.25 -9.62 -12.39
C PRO A 436 0.53 -10.88 -11.54
N GLU A 437 1.80 -11.22 -11.34
CA GLU A 437 2.23 -12.43 -10.62
C GLU A 437 3.11 -12.13 -9.40
N VAL A 438 4.10 -11.25 -9.57
CA VAL A 438 5.06 -10.90 -8.52
C VAL A 438 5.16 -9.39 -8.42
N CYS A 439 5.22 -8.86 -7.21
CA CYS A 439 5.50 -7.47 -6.94
C CYS A 439 6.64 -7.33 -5.93
N ALA A 440 7.41 -6.24 -6.04
CA ALA A 440 8.51 -5.93 -5.12
C ALA A 440 8.74 -4.43 -5.01
N VAL A 441 9.28 -4.00 -3.89
CA VAL A 441 9.78 -2.62 -3.71
C VAL A 441 11.29 -2.60 -3.92
N HIS A 442 11.73 -1.85 -4.93
CA HIS A 442 13.15 -1.60 -5.20
C HIS A 442 13.43 -0.11 -4.98
N PRO A 443 13.80 0.29 -3.75
CA PRO A 443 13.77 1.69 -3.30
C PRO A 443 14.74 2.62 -4.06
N LEU A 444 15.79 2.08 -4.69
CA LEU A 444 16.75 2.88 -5.46
C LEU A 444 16.41 2.87 -6.96
N TRP A 445 15.92 1.77 -7.49
CA TRP A 445 15.41 1.64 -8.86
C TRP A 445 14.24 2.59 -9.12
N CYS A 446 13.32 2.73 -8.18
CA CYS A 446 12.13 3.58 -8.33
C CYS A 446 12.45 5.09 -8.29
N LEU A 447 13.72 5.49 -8.10
CA LEU A 447 14.17 6.88 -8.21
C LEU A 447 14.36 7.33 -9.67
N ALA A 448 14.41 6.42 -10.64
CA ALA A 448 14.52 6.79 -12.05
C ALA A 448 13.15 7.17 -12.61
N ASN A 449 12.96 8.44 -12.97
CA ASN A 449 11.68 8.96 -13.45
C ASN A 449 11.23 8.34 -14.78
N HIS A 450 9.92 8.40 -15.00
CA HIS A 450 9.28 7.89 -16.20
C HIS A 450 9.49 8.76 -17.44
N SER A 451 9.72 8.12 -18.58
CA SER A 451 9.55 8.68 -19.92
C SER A 451 8.97 7.63 -20.86
N CYS A 452 8.06 8.05 -21.76
CA CYS A 452 7.62 7.19 -22.87
C CYS A 452 8.68 7.06 -23.98
N ASP A 453 9.79 7.80 -23.89
CA ASP A 453 11.02 7.58 -24.66
C ASP A 453 12.19 7.38 -23.67
N PRO A 454 12.27 6.21 -23.02
CA PRO A 454 13.25 5.96 -21.99
C PRO A 454 14.67 5.78 -22.57
N ASN A 455 15.70 6.00 -21.76
CA ASN A 455 17.09 5.69 -22.14
C ASN A 455 17.61 4.39 -21.51
N VAL A 456 16.86 3.80 -20.59
CA VAL A 456 17.07 2.46 -20.06
C VAL A 456 15.86 1.54 -20.32
N ARG A 457 16.12 0.25 -20.23
CA ARG A 457 15.11 -0.80 -20.07
C ARG A 457 15.44 -1.58 -18.81
N TRP A 458 14.48 -2.35 -18.31
CA TRP A 458 14.70 -3.19 -17.15
C TRP A 458 14.24 -4.63 -17.38
N GLU A 459 14.87 -5.53 -16.62
CA GLU A 459 14.54 -6.96 -16.53
C GLU A 459 14.57 -7.35 -15.04
N TRP A 460 13.74 -8.31 -14.65
CA TRP A 460 13.69 -8.82 -13.28
C TRP A 460 13.72 -10.35 -13.25
N GLY A 461 14.76 -10.90 -12.62
CA GLY A 461 15.00 -12.34 -12.49
C GLY A 461 15.68 -12.71 -11.17
N GLY A 462 15.22 -12.13 -10.05
CA GLY A 462 15.83 -12.21 -8.72
C GLY A 462 16.51 -10.91 -8.29
N GLU A 463 17.06 -10.17 -9.27
CA GLU A 463 17.48 -8.77 -9.12
C GLU A 463 16.85 -7.95 -10.24
N ILE A 464 16.51 -6.69 -9.98
CA ILE A 464 16.11 -5.73 -11.00
C ILE A 464 17.34 -5.04 -11.57
N CYS A 465 17.42 -4.97 -12.89
CA CYS A 465 18.57 -4.40 -13.59
C CYS A 465 18.16 -3.27 -14.52
N PHE A 466 18.86 -2.12 -14.49
CA PHE A 466 18.80 -1.16 -15.59
C PHE A 466 19.86 -1.46 -16.64
N MET A 467 19.42 -1.66 -17.88
CA MET A 467 20.29 -1.76 -19.04
C MET A 467 20.06 -0.58 -19.98
N VAL A 468 21.14 0.07 -20.41
CA VAL A 468 21.06 1.19 -21.36
C VAL A 468 20.57 0.68 -22.71
N ARG A 469 19.54 1.33 -23.25
CA ARG A 469 18.96 0.97 -24.54
C ARG A 469 19.97 1.16 -25.68
N LYS A 470 19.94 0.25 -26.63
CA LYS A 470 20.61 0.41 -27.91
C LYS A 470 19.82 1.35 -28.82
N LYS A 471 20.46 1.81 -29.90
CA LYS A 471 19.86 2.73 -30.86
C LYS A 471 18.59 2.17 -31.50
N ASP A 472 18.58 0.88 -31.80
CA ASP A 472 17.45 0.14 -32.37
C ASP A 472 16.35 -0.20 -31.36
N GLU A 473 16.59 0.01 -30.06
CA GLU A 473 15.63 -0.21 -28.97
C GLU A 473 14.93 1.10 -28.51
N LYS A 474 15.22 2.23 -29.17
CA LYS A 474 14.59 3.53 -28.87
C LYS A 474 13.14 3.58 -29.32
N ALA A 475 12.34 4.39 -28.61
CA ALA A 475 10.93 4.54 -28.94
C ALA A 475 10.75 5.15 -30.34
N VAL A 476 9.77 4.65 -31.09
CA VAL A 476 9.31 5.30 -32.31
C VAL A 476 8.10 6.12 -31.96
N TRP A 477 8.15 7.42 -32.24
CA TRP A 477 7.06 8.34 -31.94
C TRP A 477 6.05 8.27 -33.07
N ARG A 478 4.77 8.09 -32.75
CA ARG A 478 3.70 7.94 -33.73
C ARG A 478 2.52 8.85 -33.43
N ARG A 479 2.01 9.53 -34.45
CA ARG A 479 0.76 10.29 -34.37
C ARG A 479 -0.02 10.19 -35.68
N GLU A 480 -1.32 10.45 -35.62
CA GLU A 480 -2.20 10.52 -36.79
C GLU A 480 -2.92 11.87 -36.78
N ILE A 481 -2.72 12.66 -37.83
CA ILE A 481 -3.34 13.99 -37.99
C ILE A 481 -4.10 13.98 -39.31
N ASP A 482 -5.41 14.26 -39.27
CA ASP A 482 -6.28 14.26 -40.46
C ASP A 482 -6.18 12.97 -41.32
N GLY A 483 -5.96 11.82 -40.67
CA GLY A 483 -5.77 10.53 -41.33
C GLY A 483 -4.36 10.31 -41.92
N VAL A 484 -3.42 11.23 -41.70
CA VAL A 484 -2.01 11.11 -42.09
C VAL A 484 -1.19 10.61 -40.91
N LYS A 485 -0.59 9.44 -41.08
CA LYS A 485 0.31 8.85 -40.08
C LYS A 485 1.71 9.46 -40.20
N GLU A 486 2.17 10.05 -39.12
CA GLU A 486 3.54 10.54 -38.98
C GLU A 486 4.32 9.66 -38.02
N GLU A 487 5.55 9.31 -38.41
CA GLU A 487 6.50 8.63 -37.54
C GLU A 487 7.78 9.44 -37.41
N ARG A 488 8.29 9.56 -36.19
CA ARG A 488 9.59 10.17 -35.90
C ARG A 488 10.43 9.19 -35.09
N ALA A 489 11.66 8.95 -35.54
CA ALA A 489 12.66 8.26 -34.73
C ALA A 489 13.30 9.24 -33.73
N THR A 490 13.57 8.78 -32.51
CA THR A 490 14.34 9.56 -31.53
C THR A 490 15.71 9.92 -32.08
N GLU A 491 16.13 11.17 -31.91
CA GLU A 491 17.48 11.62 -32.25
C GLU A 491 18.51 10.88 -31.40
N THR A 492 19.42 10.15 -32.05
CA THR A 492 20.53 9.48 -31.36
C THR A 492 21.80 10.31 -31.42
N SER A 493 22.50 10.43 -30.30
CA SER A 493 23.88 10.88 -30.23
C SER A 493 24.80 10.03 -31.12
N LYS A 494 25.97 10.59 -31.44
CA LYS A 494 27.02 9.90 -32.23
C LYS A 494 27.41 8.57 -31.59
N GLU A 495 27.86 7.62 -32.42
CA GLU A 495 28.20 6.24 -32.03
C GLU A 495 29.03 6.17 -30.73
N GLY A 496 28.57 5.36 -29.77
CA GLY A 496 29.31 4.97 -28.57
C GLY A 496 28.76 5.49 -27.23
N VAL A 497 28.25 6.72 -27.16
CA VAL A 497 27.70 7.30 -25.92
C VAL A 497 26.20 7.47 -26.05
N MET A 498 25.43 6.70 -25.28
CA MET A 498 23.95 6.74 -25.29
C MET A 498 23.38 7.66 -24.21
N ILE A 499 24.07 7.78 -23.08
CA ILE A 499 23.71 8.67 -21.98
C ILE A 499 24.98 9.44 -21.59
N ARG A 500 24.94 10.77 -21.64
CA ARG A 500 26.08 11.60 -21.27
C ARG A 500 26.14 11.82 -19.76
N LYS A 501 27.33 12.15 -19.26
CA LYS A 501 27.50 12.64 -17.89
C LYS A 501 26.53 13.80 -17.61
N GLY A 502 25.78 13.67 -16.51
CA GLY A 502 24.82 14.65 -16.06
C GLY A 502 23.43 14.54 -16.70
N GLU A 503 23.22 13.64 -17.68
CA GLU A 503 21.89 13.33 -18.18
C GLU A 503 21.14 12.44 -17.17
N GLU A 504 19.83 12.62 -17.11
CA GLU A 504 18.92 11.83 -16.26
C GLU A 504 18.73 10.42 -16.83
N ILE A 505 18.62 9.43 -15.94
CA ILE A 505 18.23 8.07 -16.26
C ILE A 505 16.71 8.02 -16.29
N LEU A 506 16.15 7.79 -17.48
CA LEU A 506 14.72 7.78 -17.74
C LEU A 506 14.24 6.35 -17.96
N ASN A 507 13.40 5.88 -17.05
CA ASN A 507 12.78 4.56 -17.03
C ASN A 507 11.39 4.58 -17.72
N HIS A 508 10.75 3.42 -17.87
CA HIS A 508 9.36 3.28 -18.30
C HIS A 508 8.55 2.45 -17.30
N TYR A 509 7.33 2.90 -17.03
CA TYR A 509 6.40 2.32 -16.04
C TYR A 509 5.19 1.65 -16.72
N CYS A 510 5.06 1.84 -18.03
CA CYS A 510 4.06 1.21 -18.86
C CYS A 510 4.73 0.61 -20.11
N ASP A 511 3.97 -0.16 -20.87
CA ASP A 511 4.41 -0.59 -22.19
C ASP A 511 4.53 0.63 -23.11
N ILE A 512 5.74 0.89 -23.62
CA ILE A 512 6.00 2.03 -24.51
C ILE A 512 5.54 1.77 -25.96
N GLY A 513 5.11 0.55 -26.27
CA GLY A 513 4.61 0.14 -27.59
C GLY A 513 3.14 0.50 -27.85
N ILE A 514 2.36 0.76 -26.80
CA ILE A 514 0.93 1.12 -26.90
C ILE A 514 0.72 2.62 -27.22
N GLU A 515 -0.52 2.99 -27.56
CA GLU A 515 -0.88 4.35 -27.98
C GLU A 515 -0.85 5.38 -26.84
N VAL A 516 -0.69 6.66 -27.19
CA VAL A 516 -0.49 7.75 -26.20
C VAL A 516 -1.62 7.83 -25.18
N ARG A 517 -2.87 7.64 -25.60
CA ARG A 517 -4.05 7.66 -24.73
C ARG A 517 -3.96 6.58 -23.65
N GLU A 518 -3.66 5.35 -24.04
CA GLU A 518 -3.53 4.21 -23.13
C GLU A 518 -2.33 4.37 -22.19
N ARG A 519 -1.18 4.85 -22.69
CA ARG A 519 -0.02 5.15 -21.83
C ARG A 519 -0.35 6.22 -20.78
N ARG A 520 -1.12 7.24 -21.17
CA ARG A 520 -1.56 8.33 -20.30
C ARG A 520 -2.59 7.89 -19.26
N GLU A 521 -3.48 6.96 -19.61
CA GLU A 521 -4.40 6.32 -18.67
C GLU A 521 -3.64 5.53 -17.61
N TRP A 522 -2.68 4.69 -18.03
CA TRP A 522 -1.76 3.99 -17.12
C TRP A 522 -0.97 4.95 -16.21
N ALA A 523 -0.48 6.04 -16.78
CA ALA A 523 0.30 7.03 -16.04
C ALA A 523 -0.50 7.70 -14.91
N ARG A 524 -1.83 7.84 -15.02
CA ARG A 524 -2.63 8.42 -13.93
C ARG A 524 -2.50 7.63 -12.63
N GLY A 525 -2.44 6.30 -12.71
CA GLY A 525 -2.24 5.46 -11.54
C GLY A 525 -0.81 5.49 -11.02
N ALA A 526 0.18 5.35 -11.91
CA ALA A 526 1.59 5.21 -11.52
C ALA A 526 2.32 6.53 -11.21
N LEU A 527 1.91 7.63 -11.85
CA LEU A 527 2.52 8.97 -11.69
C LEU A 527 1.63 9.97 -10.95
N GLY A 528 0.38 9.60 -10.66
CA GLY A 528 -0.64 10.52 -10.13
C GLY A 528 -1.29 11.42 -11.19
N GLY A 529 -0.88 11.34 -12.46
CA GLY A 529 -1.50 12.13 -13.53
C GLY A 529 -0.97 11.81 -14.94
N LEU A 530 -1.30 12.66 -15.91
CA LEU A 530 -0.97 12.43 -17.32
C LEU A 530 0.52 12.64 -17.60
N CYS A 531 1.18 11.69 -18.25
CA CYS A 531 2.59 11.86 -18.65
C CYS A 531 2.78 13.09 -19.56
N GLN A 532 3.70 13.97 -19.15
CA GLN A 532 4.10 15.20 -19.84
C GLN A 532 5.47 15.09 -20.54
N CYS A 533 5.99 13.88 -20.78
CA CYS A 533 7.24 13.73 -21.53
C CYS A 533 7.09 14.24 -22.97
N ALA A 534 8.22 14.62 -23.59
CA ALA A 534 8.22 15.19 -24.94
C ALA A 534 7.52 14.30 -25.98
N ARG A 535 7.63 12.97 -25.85
CA ARG A 535 6.91 12.01 -26.70
C ARG A 535 5.41 12.15 -26.54
N CYS A 536 4.90 12.10 -25.32
CA CYS A 536 3.45 12.20 -25.05
C CYS A 536 2.88 13.55 -25.49
N GLN A 537 3.60 14.65 -25.27
CA GLN A 537 3.17 15.98 -25.74
C GLN A 537 3.10 16.04 -27.27
N TRP A 538 4.06 15.45 -27.98
CA TRP A 538 4.06 15.43 -29.44
C TRP A 538 3.00 14.49 -30.03
N GLU A 539 2.84 13.29 -29.45
CA GLU A 539 1.86 12.29 -29.93
C GLU A 539 0.41 12.71 -29.68
N ALA A 540 0.15 13.51 -28.64
CA ALA A 540 -1.19 13.97 -28.29
C ALA A 540 -1.50 15.41 -28.72
N ALA A 541 -0.68 16.02 -29.57
CA ALA A 541 -0.80 17.44 -29.95
C ALA A 541 -2.09 17.77 -30.73
N ASP A 542 -2.91 16.78 -31.09
CA ASP A 542 -4.13 16.92 -31.90
C ASP A 542 -5.28 15.98 -31.43
N ASP A 543 -5.22 15.51 -30.17
CA ASP A 543 -6.20 14.60 -29.53
C ASP A 543 -7.28 15.37 -28.72
#